data_AF-A0A1I7U1F0-F1
#
_entry.id   AF-A0A1I7U1F0-F1
#
_cell.length_a   1.000
_cell.length_b   1.000
_cell.length_c   1.000
_cell.angle_alpha   90.00
_cell.angle_beta   90.00
_cell.angle_gamma   90.00
#
_symmetry.space_group_name_H-M   'P 1'
#
loop_
_entity.id
_entity.type
_entity.pdbx_description
1 polymer ?
#
loop_
_entity_poly.entity_id
_entity_poly.type
_entity_poly.pdbx_seq_one_letter_code
_entity_poly.pdbx_strand_id
1 'polypeptide(L)'
;MATHALGPGQVWLGGTRKPQCNQVNACSPLLTFDWTDGSATGTEGFAFPPQEPNMMVSPIYGRQDCISVLTSPADGQPASYGYPHGVTDDKFCTQTLHMYACGKAAR
;
A
#
# COMPACT_ATOMS: atom_id res chain seq x y z
N MET A 1 5.04 -28.00 18.19
CA MET A 1 5.17 -27.03 17.10
C MET A 1 4.47 -25.76 17.56
N ALA A 2 5.17 -24.63 17.63
CA ALA A 2 4.52 -23.36 17.93
C ALA A 2 3.66 -22.98 16.73
N THR A 3 2.34 -22.96 16.91
CA THR A 3 1.43 -22.36 15.94
C THR A 3 1.60 -20.84 16.02
N HIS A 4 2.46 -20.29 15.17
CA HIS A 4 2.43 -18.85 14.93
C HIS A 4 1.08 -18.54 14.26
N ALA A 5 0.28 -17.67 14.88
CA ALA A 5 -0.93 -17.19 14.24
C ALA A 5 -0.53 -16.48 12.95
N LEU A 6 -1.02 -16.96 11.80
CA LEU A 6 -0.84 -16.27 10.53
C LEU A 6 -1.70 -14.99 10.58
N GLY A 7 -1.05 -13.83 10.67
CA GLY A 7 -1.70 -12.54 10.56
C GLY A 7 -1.74 -12.07 9.11
N PRO A 8 -2.69 -11.18 8.74
CA PRO A 8 -2.63 -10.52 7.45
C PRO A 8 -1.31 -9.76 7.31
N GLY A 9 -0.75 -9.80 6.11
CA GLY A 9 0.52 -9.17 5.77
C GLY A 9 0.34 -7.95 4.87
N GLN A 10 1.45 -7.26 4.61
CA GLN A 10 1.51 -6.22 3.60
C GLN A 10 2.88 -6.25 2.91
N VAL A 11 2.87 -6.01 1.60
CA VAL A 11 4.07 -5.88 0.79
C VAL A 11 4.22 -4.43 0.38
N TRP A 12 5.30 -3.81 0.81
CA TRP A 12 5.63 -2.44 0.43
C TRP A 12 6.02 -2.34 -1.03
N LEU A 13 5.57 -1.28 -1.67
CA LEU A 13 5.85 -0.98 -3.06
C LEU A 13 6.67 0.31 -3.16
N GLY A 14 7.48 0.42 -4.21
CA GLY A 14 8.22 1.64 -4.53
C GLY A 14 7.34 2.75 -5.09
N GLY A 15 6.39 3.26 -4.30
CA GLY A 15 5.48 4.33 -4.72
C GLY A 15 5.20 5.34 -3.60
N THR A 16 5.08 6.62 -3.99
CA THR A 16 4.84 7.74 -3.07
C THR A 16 3.71 8.64 -3.53
N ARG A 17 3.00 9.24 -2.58
CA ARG A 17 1.90 10.18 -2.83
C ARG A 17 2.42 11.37 -3.62
N LYS A 18 1.69 11.74 -4.67
CA LYS A 18 2.06 12.88 -5.51
C LYS A 18 1.92 14.20 -4.72
N PRO A 19 2.83 15.17 -4.89
CA PRO A 19 2.78 16.44 -4.16
C PRO A 19 1.45 17.21 -4.33
N GLN A 20 0.80 17.14 -5.49
CA GLN A 20 -0.49 17.78 -5.76
C GLN A 20 -1.67 17.09 -5.06
N CYS A 21 -1.52 15.84 -4.61
CA CYS A 21 -2.58 15.08 -3.93
C CYS A 21 -2.47 15.26 -2.40
N ASN A 22 -2.35 16.52 -1.95
CA ASN A 22 -1.94 16.91 -0.60
C ASN A 22 -3.05 16.92 0.48
N GLN A 23 -4.27 16.53 0.11
CA GLN A 23 -5.42 16.38 1.00
C GLN A 23 -6.28 15.21 0.54
N VAL A 24 -7.11 14.67 1.43
CA VAL A 24 -8.07 13.60 1.13
C VAL A 24 -8.94 14.04 -0.05
N ASN A 25 -9.13 13.16 -1.04
CA ASN A 25 -9.91 13.41 -2.26
C ASN A 25 -9.40 14.53 -3.19
N ALA A 26 -8.20 15.08 -3.00
CA ALA A 26 -7.59 15.99 -3.99
C ALA A 26 -7.38 15.31 -5.36
N CYS A 27 -7.16 14.00 -5.33
CA CYS A 27 -6.99 13.14 -6.50
C CYS A 27 -7.92 11.94 -6.36
N SER A 28 -8.37 11.38 -7.47
CA SER A 28 -9.00 10.05 -7.46
C SER A 28 -8.00 9.02 -6.94
N PRO A 29 -8.43 7.96 -6.20
CA PRO A 29 -7.53 6.98 -5.60
C PRO A 29 -6.40 6.47 -6.50
N LEU A 30 -6.72 6.10 -7.74
CA LEU A 30 -5.75 5.59 -8.71
C LEU A 30 -4.68 6.61 -9.09
N LEU A 31 -4.97 7.91 -9.04
CA LEU A 31 -4.07 8.99 -9.44
C LEU A 31 -3.29 9.58 -8.25
N THR A 32 -3.41 9.01 -7.05
CA THR A 32 -2.82 9.59 -5.83
C THR A 32 -1.32 9.33 -5.68
N PHE A 33 -0.80 8.24 -6.27
CA PHE A 33 0.59 7.80 -6.11
C PHE A 33 1.33 7.74 -7.44
N ASP A 34 2.65 7.94 -7.39
CA ASP A 34 3.58 7.67 -8.49
C ASP A 34 4.63 6.64 -8.05
N TRP A 35 5.06 5.80 -9.01
CA TRP A 35 6.19 4.90 -8.84
C TRP A 35 7.50 5.70 -8.70
N THR A 36 8.36 5.30 -7.78
CA THR A 36 9.60 6.04 -7.47
C THR A 36 10.83 5.53 -8.21
N ASP A 37 10.84 4.26 -8.63
CA ASP A 37 12.02 3.62 -9.24
C ASP A 37 11.99 3.60 -10.78
N GLY A 38 10.93 4.13 -11.40
CA GLY A 38 10.76 4.19 -12.85
C GLY A 38 10.64 2.81 -13.53
N SER A 39 10.56 1.71 -12.77
CA SER A 39 10.43 0.36 -13.32
C SER A 39 9.02 0.08 -13.88
N ALA A 40 8.03 0.83 -13.40
CA ALA A 40 6.66 0.83 -13.88
C ALA A 40 6.20 2.27 -14.15
N THR A 41 5.26 2.41 -15.09
CA THR A 41 4.62 3.69 -15.43
C THR A 41 3.11 3.56 -15.31
N GLY A 42 2.42 4.69 -15.12
CA GLY A 42 0.96 4.70 -14.98
C GLY A 42 0.50 4.22 -13.61
N THR A 43 -0.78 3.88 -13.51
CA THR A 43 -1.47 3.51 -12.26
C THR A 43 -1.99 2.08 -12.30
N GLU A 44 -1.55 1.34 -13.31
CA GLU A 44 -1.88 -0.07 -13.51
C GLU A 44 -1.28 -0.87 -12.35
N GLY A 45 -2.12 -1.66 -11.67
CA GLY A 45 -1.74 -2.40 -10.46
C GLY A 45 -2.17 -1.73 -9.15
N PHE A 46 -2.64 -0.47 -9.17
CA PHE A 46 -3.31 0.11 -8.00
C PHE A 46 -4.78 -0.31 -7.95
N ALA A 47 -5.24 -0.74 -6.78
CA ALA A 47 -6.62 -1.14 -6.54
C ALA A 47 -6.97 -0.82 -5.10
N PHE A 48 -7.55 0.35 -4.84
CA PHE A 48 -7.88 0.77 -3.49
C PHE A 48 -9.26 0.25 -3.07
N PRO A 49 -9.41 -0.29 -1.84
CA PRO A 49 -10.72 -0.58 -1.28
C PRO A 49 -11.48 0.72 -0.97
N PRO A 50 -12.80 0.65 -0.68
CA PRO A 50 -13.53 1.81 -0.20
C PRO A 50 -12.80 2.48 0.97
N GLN A 51 -12.86 3.81 1.01
CA GLN A 51 -12.22 4.68 2.02
C GLN A 51 -10.71 4.88 1.85
N GLU A 52 -10.03 4.14 0.98
CA GLU A 52 -8.61 4.35 0.69
C GLU A 52 -8.36 5.07 -0.65
N PRO A 53 -7.22 5.79 -0.79
CA PRO A 53 -6.25 6.12 0.26
C PRO A 53 -6.78 7.23 1.18
N ASN A 54 -6.71 7.01 2.50
CA ASN A 54 -7.37 7.86 3.50
C ASN A 54 -6.48 8.98 4.08
N MET A 55 -5.17 8.95 3.83
CA MET A 55 -4.20 9.97 4.24
C MET A 55 -4.18 10.23 5.76
N MET A 56 -4.26 9.21 6.63
CA MET A 56 -4.17 9.47 8.07
C MET A 56 -2.83 10.13 8.43
N VAL A 57 -2.88 10.90 9.52
CA VAL A 57 -1.73 11.57 10.11
C VAL A 57 -1.50 11.01 11.51
N SER A 58 -0.27 10.57 11.76
CA SER A 58 0.23 10.09 13.03
C SER A 58 1.29 11.07 13.56
N PRO A 59 1.25 11.43 14.86
CA PRO A 59 2.32 12.23 15.48
C PRO A 59 3.70 11.55 15.44
N ILE A 60 3.75 10.22 15.33
CA ILE A 60 4.98 9.44 15.39
C ILE A 60 5.50 9.14 13.98
N TYR A 61 4.60 8.77 13.06
CA TYR A 61 4.99 8.29 11.73
C TYR A 61 4.78 9.32 10.62
N GLY A 62 4.21 10.48 10.92
CA GLY A 62 3.86 11.50 9.94
C GLY A 62 2.60 11.12 9.17
N ARG A 63 2.59 11.34 7.86
CA ARG A 63 1.42 11.12 6.99
C ARG A 63 1.57 9.82 6.19
N GLN A 64 0.44 9.19 5.83
CA GLN A 64 0.42 8.04 4.91
C GLN A 64 0.71 8.46 3.46
N ASP A 65 2.00 8.57 3.14
CA ASP A 65 2.50 9.03 1.85
C ASP A 65 3.19 7.93 1.02
N CYS A 66 3.22 6.69 1.50
CA CYS A 66 3.78 5.55 0.78
C CYS A 66 2.71 4.48 0.54
N ILE A 67 2.93 3.56 -0.39
CA ILE A 67 1.91 2.57 -0.80
C ILE A 67 2.34 1.13 -0.50
N SER A 68 1.37 0.30 -0.15
CA SER A 68 1.54 -1.15 0.05
C SER A 68 0.40 -1.92 -0.58
N VAL A 69 0.61 -3.22 -0.82
CA VAL A 69 -0.45 -4.19 -1.12
C VAL A 69 -0.74 -5.01 0.12
N LEU A 70 -2.02 -5.20 0.44
CA LEU A 70 -2.47 -6.01 1.55
C LEU A 70 -2.57 -7.49 1.13
N THR A 71 -2.05 -8.39 1.95
CA THR A 71 -2.06 -9.84 1.69
C THR A 71 -2.82 -10.59 2.77
N SER A 72 -3.73 -11.46 2.35
CA SER A 72 -4.42 -12.42 3.23
C SER A 72 -3.44 -13.43 3.85
N PRO A 73 -3.73 -13.93 5.06
CA PRO A 73 -2.93 -14.98 5.70
C PRO A 73 -3.08 -16.36 5.06
N ALA A 74 -4.18 -16.61 4.36
CA ALA A 74 -4.48 -17.86 3.66
C ALA A 74 -5.58 -17.66 2.61
N ASP A 75 -5.77 -18.66 1.75
CA ASP A 75 -6.84 -18.69 0.75
C ASP A 75 -8.22 -18.58 1.40
N GLY A 76 -9.10 -17.77 0.82
CA GLY A 76 -10.45 -17.53 1.32
C GLY A 76 -10.53 -16.68 2.60
N GLN A 77 -9.41 -16.18 3.13
CA GLN A 77 -9.38 -15.25 4.26
C GLN A 77 -9.21 -13.80 3.78
N PRO A 78 -9.77 -12.81 4.50
CA PRO A 78 -9.54 -11.41 4.17
C PRO A 78 -8.11 -10.99 4.52
N ALA A 79 -7.66 -9.90 3.91
CA ALA A 79 -6.46 -9.19 4.33
C ALA A 79 -6.78 -8.30 5.56
N SER A 80 -5.85 -7.41 5.92
CA SER A 80 -6.07 -6.44 7.00
C SER A 80 -7.36 -5.65 6.79
N TYR A 81 -8.01 -5.29 7.89
CA TYR A 81 -9.25 -4.49 7.91
C TYR A 81 -10.47 -5.13 7.23
N GLY A 82 -10.41 -6.43 6.92
CA GLY A 82 -11.50 -7.12 6.21
C GLY A 82 -11.48 -6.87 4.70
N TYR A 83 -10.42 -6.26 4.17
CA TYR A 83 -10.32 -5.94 2.76
C TYR A 83 -9.95 -7.16 1.89
N PRO A 84 -10.28 -7.14 0.58
CA PRO A 84 -9.89 -8.20 -0.34
C PRO A 84 -8.36 -8.35 -0.43
N HIS A 85 -7.90 -9.56 -0.74
CA HIS A 85 -6.49 -9.81 -1.04
C HIS A 85 -6.02 -8.97 -2.23
N GLY A 86 -4.80 -8.43 -2.16
CA GLY A 86 -4.14 -7.79 -3.30
C GLY A 86 -4.53 -6.32 -3.52
N VAL A 87 -5.40 -5.75 -2.68
CA VAL A 87 -5.75 -4.33 -2.76
C VAL A 87 -4.65 -3.46 -2.15
N THR A 88 -4.53 -2.23 -2.63
CA THR A 88 -3.57 -1.25 -2.16
C THR A 88 -4.08 -0.45 -0.96
N ASP A 89 -3.15 -0.01 -0.13
CA ASP A 89 -3.39 0.86 1.03
C ASP A 89 -2.27 1.90 1.13
N ASP A 90 -2.60 3.11 1.59
CA ASP A 90 -1.57 4.09 1.92
C ASP A 90 -1.00 3.83 3.31
N LYS A 91 0.28 4.11 3.51
CA LYS A 91 1.03 3.73 4.69
C LYS A 91 2.02 4.82 5.07
N PHE A 92 2.32 4.90 6.37
CA PHE A 92 3.32 5.83 6.86
C PHE A 92 4.70 5.39 6.42
N CYS A 93 5.39 6.19 5.60
CA CYS A 93 6.69 5.81 5.02
C CYS A 93 7.76 5.40 6.05
N THR A 94 7.63 5.83 7.31
CA THR A 94 8.59 5.59 8.39
C THR A 94 8.23 4.42 9.30
N GLN A 95 7.07 3.75 9.10
CA GLN A 95 6.76 2.55 9.87
C GLN A 95 7.72 1.40 9.47
N THR A 96 8.00 0.49 10.39
CA THR A 96 8.90 -0.65 10.15
C THR A 96 8.43 -1.48 8.95
N LEU A 97 9.36 -1.75 8.03
CA LEU A 97 9.12 -2.57 6.84
C LEU A 97 9.44 -4.03 7.14
N HIS A 98 8.46 -4.93 6.96
CA HIS A 98 8.69 -6.37 7.09
C HIS A 98 8.97 -7.04 5.73
N MET A 99 8.36 -6.55 4.65
CA MET A 99 8.52 -7.08 3.30
C MET A 99 8.30 -5.98 2.26
N TYR A 100 9.10 -5.95 1.20
CA TYR A 100 8.96 -5.03 0.08
C TYR A 100 9.22 -5.75 -1.24
N ALA A 101 8.59 -5.28 -2.31
CA ALA A 101 8.84 -5.74 -3.67
C ALA A 101 9.70 -4.70 -4.40
N CYS A 102 10.77 -5.17 -5.05
CA CYS A 102 11.59 -4.37 -5.96
C CYS A 102 11.20 -4.63 -7.41
N GLY A 103 11.09 -3.58 -8.23
CA GLY A 103 10.85 -3.73 -9.65
C GLY A 103 12.12 -4.11 -10.42
N LYS A 104 12.07 -5.20 -11.19
CA LYS A 104 12.96 -5.45 -12.33
C LYS A 104 12.20 -6.30 -13.34
N ALA A 105 11.97 -5.76 -14.53
CA ALA A 105 11.36 -6.53 -15.61
C ALA A 105 12.29 -7.69 -16.02
N ALA A 106 11.71 -8.84 -16.36
CA ALA A 106 12.48 -10.01 -16.80
C ALA A 106 13.00 -9.92 -18.26
N ARG A 107 12.63 -8.85 -18.97
CA ARG A 107 12.94 -8.63 -20.39
C ARG A 107 14.06 -7.62 -20.56
#